data_AF-A0A4P2QYW6-F1
#
_entry.id   AF-A0A4P2QYW6-F1
#
_cell.length_a   1.000
_cell.length_b   1.000
_cell.length_c   1.000
_cell.angle_alpha   90.00
_cell.angle_beta   90.00
_cell.angle_gamma   90.00
#
_symmetry.space_group_name_H-M   'P 1'
#
loop_
_entity.id
_entity.type
_entity.pdbx_description
1 polymer ?
#
loop_
_entity_poly.entity_id
_entity_poly.type
_entity_poly.pdbx_seq_one_letter_code
_entity_poly.pdbx_strand_id
1 'polypeptide(L)'
;MTRHRGSRRAAWCIAALLSLSAGLARAEPSADQAAAAEALFREGRELVAQGKLAEACPKFAASQRLDPGYGTQWNLADCLERLGRTASAWAAFREAADMASRAGQADREAKATRRAADLEARLERLAVAVSAPADGLVVRRNGAVLDAGAWGAPLPVDPGKHRIEATAPGKKPFSVEAQTAGPGKLVTVAIPPLEDDPAALGASAAAPPQPGGPPAAGRSGAAGAGAGGDDGGASTRRTLAFVAGGVGVAGVVTGSIFGLIAGARWNRAQDEHCRTETLCDDRGVSLVDDAKRAATLSNIGFVVGGVGLAAGVALFVTSLGDAQPAAARIVVTPAVGANGGGLGIHGRF
;
A
#
# COMPACT_ATOMS: atom_id res chain seq x y z
N MET A 1 12.61 -41.52 52.09
CA MET A 1 12.78 -41.03 50.70
C MET A 1 11.45 -40.48 50.20
N THR A 2 11.27 -39.17 50.35
CA THR A 2 10.03 -38.42 50.04
C THR A 2 10.07 -37.89 48.61
N ARG A 3 9.05 -38.20 47.80
CA ARG A 3 8.92 -37.76 46.40
C ARG A 3 8.30 -36.35 46.35
N HIS A 4 9.04 -35.37 45.84
CA HIS A 4 8.50 -34.06 45.47
C HIS A 4 7.66 -34.16 44.18
N ARG A 5 6.34 -33.96 44.30
CA ARG A 5 5.43 -33.61 43.21
C ARG A 5 5.20 -32.09 43.26
N GLY A 6 5.68 -31.36 42.26
CA GLY A 6 5.33 -29.94 42.14
C GLY A 6 6.16 -29.14 41.15
N SER A 7 5.92 -29.28 39.84
CA SER A 7 6.41 -28.27 38.88
C SER A 7 5.57 -28.13 37.60
N ARG A 8 4.36 -28.70 37.54
CA ARG A 8 3.55 -28.67 36.30
C ARG A 8 2.57 -27.50 36.18
N ARG A 9 2.50 -26.58 37.16
CA ARG A 9 1.52 -25.49 37.15
C ARG A 9 2.09 -24.10 36.81
N ALA A 10 3.39 -23.94 36.65
CA ALA A 10 4.01 -22.63 36.35
C ALA A 10 4.15 -22.34 34.84
N ALA A 11 3.95 -23.33 33.96
CA ALA A 11 4.19 -23.17 32.51
C ALA A 11 2.99 -22.60 31.73
N TRP A 12 1.84 -22.41 32.36
CA TRP A 12 0.60 -22.01 31.67
C TRP A 12 0.27 -20.51 31.72
N CYS A 13 1.08 -19.68 32.38
CA CYS A 13 0.84 -18.22 32.45
C CYS A 13 1.73 -17.39 31.50
N ILE A 14 2.76 -17.97 30.86
CA ILE A 14 3.64 -17.23 29.93
C ILE A 14 3.14 -17.31 28.49
N ALA A 15 2.35 -18.34 28.13
CA ALA A 15 1.82 -18.51 26.77
C ALA A 15 0.63 -17.59 26.42
N ALA A 16 0.02 -16.91 27.41
CA ALA A 16 -1.12 -16.01 27.19
C ALA A 16 -0.74 -14.53 26.99
N LEU A 17 0.54 -14.17 27.18
CA LEU A 17 1.03 -12.79 27.03
C LEU A 17 1.78 -12.53 25.72
N LEU A 18 2.07 -13.57 24.93
CA LEU A 18 2.75 -13.44 23.61
C LEU A 18 1.79 -13.48 22.41
N SER A 19 0.50 -13.69 22.63
CA SER A 19 -0.53 -13.78 21.59
C SER A 19 -1.30 -12.47 21.35
N LEU A 20 -0.92 -11.38 22.03
CA LEU A 20 -1.55 -10.06 21.88
C LEU A 20 -0.73 -9.04 21.07
N SER A 21 0.25 -9.49 20.28
CA SER A 21 1.08 -8.61 19.43
C SER A 21 0.78 -8.74 17.92
N ALA A 22 -0.25 -9.49 17.52
CA ALA A 22 -0.67 -9.62 16.12
C ALA A 22 -1.56 -8.45 15.64
N GLY A 23 -1.39 -7.25 16.22
CA GLY A 23 -2.16 -6.06 15.91
C GLY A 23 -1.40 -5.11 15.00
N LEU A 24 -1.91 -4.94 13.76
CA LEU A 24 -1.50 -3.96 12.74
C LEU A 24 -0.21 -4.27 11.97
N ALA A 25 -0.23 -5.36 11.19
CA ALA A 25 0.55 -5.38 9.96
C ALA A 25 0.03 -4.28 9.03
N ARG A 26 0.62 -3.08 9.12
CA ARG A 26 0.54 -2.10 8.02
C ARG A 26 1.23 -2.77 6.84
N ALA A 27 0.51 -2.95 5.74
CA ALA A 27 1.12 -3.38 4.50
C ALA A 27 2.13 -2.29 4.08
N GLU A 28 3.41 -2.51 4.37
CA GLU A 28 4.49 -1.70 3.80
C GLU A 28 4.50 -1.91 2.28
N PRO A 29 4.78 -0.87 1.48
CA PRO A 29 4.90 -1.02 0.04
C PRO A 29 5.89 -2.13 -0.29
N SER A 30 5.59 -2.96 -1.29
CA SER A 30 6.57 -3.94 -1.76
C SER A 30 7.82 -3.23 -2.30
N ALA A 31 8.97 -3.91 -2.29
CA ALA A 31 10.20 -3.35 -2.85
C ALA A 31 10.01 -2.89 -4.31
N ASP A 32 9.22 -3.64 -5.09
CA ASP A 32 8.88 -3.28 -6.47
C ASP A 32 8.02 -2.01 -6.56
N GLN A 33 7.07 -1.82 -5.64
CA GLN A 33 6.24 -0.61 -5.57
C GLN A 33 7.09 0.61 -5.19
N ALA A 34 7.98 0.48 -4.21
CA ALA A 34 8.89 1.54 -3.81
C ALA A 34 9.85 1.93 -4.96
N ALA A 35 10.40 0.95 -5.68
CA ALA A 35 11.26 1.20 -6.85
C ALA A 35 10.49 1.91 -7.99
N ALA A 36 9.26 1.49 -8.27
CA ALA A 36 8.39 2.14 -9.25
C ALA A 36 8.03 3.58 -8.82
N ALA A 37 7.74 3.80 -7.54
CA ALA A 37 7.45 5.12 -7.00
C ALA A 37 8.63 6.09 -7.16
N GLU A 38 9.85 5.65 -6.86
CA GLU A 38 11.08 6.45 -7.01
C GLU A 38 11.38 6.75 -8.50
N ALA A 39 11.15 5.79 -9.39
CA ALA A 39 11.28 6.03 -10.83
C ALA A 39 10.33 7.13 -11.32
N LEU A 40 9.06 7.05 -10.93
CA LEU A 40 8.04 8.05 -11.25
C LEU A 40 8.35 9.43 -10.62
N PHE A 41 8.86 9.45 -9.39
CA PHE A 41 9.26 10.70 -8.74
C PHE A 41 10.42 11.38 -9.48
N ARG A 42 11.45 10.61 -9.89
CA ARG A 42 12.57 11.14 -10.67
C ARG A 42 12.12 11.68 -12.02
N GLU A 43 11.29 10.93 -12.74
CA GLU A 43 10.73 11.38 -14.02
C GLU A 43 9.90 12.66 -13.86
N GLY A 44 9.08 12.74 -12.80
CA GLY A 44 8.33 13.95 -12.46
C GLY A 44 9.23 15.18 -12.26
N ARG A 45 10.35 15.03 -11.52
CA ARG A 45 11.31 16.13 -11.31
C ARG A 45 11.99 16.57 -12.61
N GLU A 46 12.34 15.62 -13.46
CA GLU A 46 12.94 15.91 -14.76
C GLU A 46 11.97 16.67 -15.68
N LEU A 47 10.70 16.22 -15.74
CA LEU A 47 9.65 16.91 -16.50
C LEU A 47 9.40 18.32 -15.94
N VAL A 48 9.42 18.51 -14.62
CA VAL A 48 9.34 19.83 -14.00
C VAL A 48 10.50 20.73 -14.43
N ALA A 49 11.73 20.21 -14.47
CA ALA A 49 12.91 20.96 -14.91
C ALA A 49 12.81 21.38 -16.38
N GLN A 50 12.08 20.60 -17.20
CA GLN A 50 11.77 20.91 -18.59
C GLN A 50 10.54 21.83 -18.76
N GLY A 51 9.87 22.24 -17.69
CA GLY A 51 8.63 23.03 -17.75
C GLY A 51 7.37 22.25 -18.17
N LYS A 52 7.48 20.93 -18.31
CA LYS A 52 6.43 20.00 -18.74
C LYS A 52 5.51 19.60 -17.58
N LEU A 53 4.78 20.58 -17.05
CA LEU A 53 3.99 20.42 -15.83
C LEU A 53 2.81 19.46 -16.01
N ALA A 54 2.15 19.47 -17.18
CA ALA A 54 1.01 18.60 -17.46
C ALA A 54 1.39 17.12 -17.45
N GLU A 55 2.61 16.79 -17.89
CA GLU A 55 3.16 15.43 -17.83
C GLU A 55 3.74 15.12 -16.44
N ALA A 56 4.34 16.10 -15.76
CA ALA A 56 5.00 15.89 -14.48
C ALA A 56 4.05 15.59 -13.32
N CYS A 57 2.96 16.35 -13.17
CA CYS A 57 2.09 16.21 -12.00
C CYS A 57 1.46 14.81 -11.88
N PRO A 58 1.01 14.16 -12.99
CA PRO A 58 0.57 12.77 -12.95
C PRO A 58 1.64 11.78 -12.47
N LYS A 59 2.93 12.03 -12.74
CA LYS A 59 4.03 11.18 -12.27
C LYS A 59 4.20 11.27 -10.76
N PHE A 60 4.15 12.48 -10.19
CA PHE A 60 4.14 12.65 -8.73
C PHE A 60 2.90 12.03 -8.08
N ALA A 61 1.72 12.20 -8.69
CA ALA A 61 0.50 11.58 -8.18
C ALA A 61 0.56 10.04 -8.22
N ALA A 62 1.16 9.46 -9.26
CA ALA A 62 1.36 8.02 -9.35
C ALA A 62 2.40 7.52 -8.34
N SER A 63 3.51 8.24 -8.18
CA SER A 63 4.53 7.96 -7.15
C SER A 63 3.91 7.98 -5.75
N GLN A 64 3.14 9.02 -5.42
CA GLN A 64 2.49 9.17 -4.10
C GLN A 64 1.49 8.04 -3.81
N ARG A 65 0.78 7.51 -4.82
CA ARG A 65 -0.13 6.37 -4.62
C ARG A 65 0.60 5.06 -4.33
N LEU A 66 1.83 4.91 -4.82
CA LEU A 66 2.62 3.70 -4.65
C LEU A 66 3.41 3.73 -3.33
N ASP A 67 4.04 4.85 -3.03
CA ASP A 67 4.83 5.06 -1.82
C ASP A 67 4.58 6.48 -1.27
N PRO A 68 3.58 6.65 -0.38
CA PRO A 68 3.20 7.96 0.14
C PRO A 68 4.32 8.60 0.96
N GLY A 69 4.74 9.81 0.60
CA GLY A 69 5.80 10.53 1.32
C GLY A 69 5.65 12.03 1.26
N TYR A 70 6.10 12.72 2.32
CA TYR A 70 6.04 14.20 2.38
C TYR A 70 6.71 14.85 1.17
N GLY A 71 7.88 14.35 0.75
CA GLY A 71 8.62 14.90 -0.38
C GLY A 71 7.84 14.81 -1.69
N THR A 72 7.26 13.64 -1.99
CA THR A 72 6.44 13.41 -3.19
C THR A 72 5.18 14.26 -3.15
N GLN A 73 4.46 14.30 -2.03
CA GLN A 73 3.28 15.13 -1.87
C GLN A 73 3.57 16.63 -2.04
N TRP A 74 4.67 17.11 -1.46
CA TRP A 74 5.09 18.51 -1.63
C TRP A 74 5.33 18.84 -3.11
N ASN A 75 6.03 17.97 -3.84
CA ASN A 75 6.29 18.18 -5.26
C ASN A 75 5.01 18.10 -6.10
N LEU A 76 4.07 17.20 -5.75
CA LEU A 76 2.75 17.17 -6.37
C LEU A 76 2.00 18.49 -6.16
N ALA A 77 1.98 19.02 -4.93
CA ALA A 77 1.32 20.27 -4.60
C ALA A 77 1.91 21.47 -5.36
N ASP A 78 3.25 21.60 -5.38
CA ASP A 78 3.96 22.64 -6.13
C ASP A 78 3.69 22.55 -7.64
N CYS A 79 3.75 21.33 -8.20
CA CYS A 79 3.47 21.09 -9.61
C CYS A 79 2.04 21.51 -9.98
N LEU A 80 1.05 21.12 -9.17
CA LEU A 80 -0.36 21.47 -9.38
C LEU A 80 -0.59 22.97 -9.32
N GLU A 81 0.07 23.66 -8.37
CA GLU A 81 -0.04 25.11 -8.24
C GLU A 81 0.51 25.81 -9.49
N ARG A 82 1.69 25.40 -9.96
CA ARG A 82 2.32 25.97 -11.16
C ARG A 82 1.54 25.65 -12.43
N LEU A 83 0.82 24.53 -12.46
CA LEU A 83 -0.12 24.16 -13.52
C LEU A 83 -1.44 24.97 -13.45
N GLY A 84 -1.67 25.72 -12.38
CA GLY A 84 -2.88 26.52 -12.17
C GLY A 84 -4.05 25.76 -11.54
N ARG A 85 -3.85 24.51 -11.10
CA ARG A 85 -4.87 23.70 -10.41
C ARG A 85 -4.87 24.01 -8.92
N THR A 86 -5.39 25.20 -8.58
CA THR A 86 -5.26 25.81 -7.25
C THR A 86 -5.98 25.05 -6.14
N ALA A 87 -7.16 24.47 -6.38
CA ALA A 87 -7.87 23.68 -5.37
C ALA A 87 -7.20 22.33 -5.14
N SER A 88 -6.74 21.67 -6.21
CA SER A 88 -5.94 20.45 -6.12
C SER A 88 -4.63 20.70 -5.37
N ALA A 89 -3.93 21.81 -5.66
CA ALA A 89 -2.71 22.19 -4.95
C ALA A 89 -2.97 22.49 -3.47
N TRP A 90 -4.04 23.22 -3.15
CA TRP A 90 -4.44 23.51 -1.77
C TRP A 90 -4.65 22.24 -0.96
N ALA A 91 -5.41 21.29 -1.52
CA ALA A 91 -5.65 20.00 -0.88
C ALA A 91 -4.34 19.21 -0.69
N ALA A 92 -3.46 19.22 -1.70
CA ALA A 92 -2.19 18.53 -1.63
C ALA A 92 -1.24 19.13 -0.58
N PHE A 93 -1.19 20.46 -0.45
CA PHE A 93 -0.44 21.14 0.62
C PHE A 93 -1.02 20.87 2.01
N ARG A 94 -2.35 20.84 2.15
CA ARG A 94 -3.01 20.43 3.40
C ARG A 94 -2.58 19.04 3.83
N GLU A 95 -2.59 18.09 2.90
CA GLU A 95 -2.15 16.72 3.18
C GLU A 95 -0.64 16.66 3.53
N ALA A 96 0.20 17.43 2.85
CA ALA A 96 1.62 17.54 3.19
C ALA A 96 1.84 18.12 4.59
N ALA A 97 1.05 19.13 5.00
CA ALA A 97 1.08 19.67 6.35
C ALA A 97 0.70 18.60 7.38
N ASP A 98 -0.38 17.85 7.12
CA ASP A 98 -0.82 16.78 8.02
C ASP A 98 0.21 15.65 8.13
N MET A 99 0.88 15.29 7.04
CA MET A 99 1.99 14.33 7.06
C MET A 99 3.16 14.82 7.91
N ALA A 100 3.57 16.08 7.74
CA ALA A 100 4.64 16.68 8.51
C ALA A 100 4.28 16.78 10.01
N SER A 101 3.04 17.14 10.32
CA SER A 101 2.51 17.22 11.69
C SER A 101 2.58 15.87 12.40
N ARG A 102 2.05 14.81 11.76
CA ARG A 102 2.12 13.43 12.29
C ARG A 102 3.56 12.93 12.49
N ALA A 103 4.51 13.47 11.74
CA ALA A 103 5.93 13.14 11.83
C ALA A 103 6.72 14.05 12.79
N GLY A 104 6.08 15.02 13.46
CA GLY A 104 6.75 15.98 14.35
C GLY A 104 7.68 16.97 13.63
N GLN A 105 7.48 17.20 12.33
CA GLN A 105 8.36 18.03 11.49
C GLN A 105 7.80 19.46 11.38
N ALA A 106 7.91 20.23 12.47
CA ALA A 106 7.27 21.55 12.63
C ALA A 106 7.55 22.54 11.48
N ASP A 107 8.80 22.63 11.00
CA ASP A 107 9.14 23.56 9.91
C ASP A 107 8.45 23.20 8.59
N ARG A 108 8.36 21.89 8.30
CA ARG A 108 7.71 21.35 7.09
C ARG A 108 6.20 21.50 7.15
N GLU A 109 5.62 21.30 8.33
CA GLU A 109 4.21 21.57 8.59
C GLU A 109 3.91 23.06 8.38
N ALA A 110 4.64 23.94 9.05
CA ALA A 110 4.44 25.38 8.97
C ALA A 110 4.58 25.89 7.53
N LYS A 111 5.55 25.37 6.78
CA LYS A 111 5.72 25.70 5.35
C LYS A 111 4.52 25.28 4.51
N ALA A 112 4.05 24.04 4.65
CA ALA A 112 2.91 23.52 3.89
C ALA A 112 1.60 24.23 4.26
N THR A 113 1.37 24.50 5.54
CA THR A 113 0.22 25.27 6.04
C THR A 113 0.18 26.68 5.46
N ARG A 114 1.32 27.39 5.39
CA ARG A 114 1.40 28.71 4.75
C ARG A 114 1.00 28.66 3.27
N ARG A 115 1.52 27.70 2.51
CA ARG A 115 1.17 27.54 1.09
C ARG A 115 -0.32 27.23 0.89
N ALA A 116 -0.89 26.39 1.74
CA ALA A 116 -2.32 26.14 1.72
C ALA A 116 -3.12 27.42 2.02
N ALA A 117 -2.76 28.19 3.05
CA ALA A 117 -3.45 29.46 3.38
C ALA A 117 -3.38 30.49 2.24
N ASP A 118 -2.22 30.62 1.58
CA ASP A 118 -2.03 31.51 0.42
C ASP A 118 -2.99 31.15 -0.74
N LEU A 119 -3.23 29.85 -0.94
CA LEU A 119 -4.15 29.34 -1.96
C LEU A 119 -5.61 29.51 -1.54
N GLU A 120 -5.92 29.27 -0.27
CA GLU A 120 -7.29 29.26 0.27
C GLU A 120 -8.03 30.59 0.03
N ALA A 121 -7.33 31.71 0.16
CA ALA A 121 -7.85 33.05 -0.07
C ALA A 121 -8.32 33.28 -1.51
N ARG A 122 -7.79 32.52 -2.49
CA ARG A 122 -8.05 32.67 -3.92
C ARG A 122 -8.77 31.48 -4.55
N LEU A 123 -9.17 30.48 -3.77
CA LEU A 123 -9.90 29.32 -4.29
C LEU A 123 -11.21 29.72 -4.95
N GLU A 124 -11.40 29.24 -6.16
CA GLU A 124 -12.68 29.26 -6.84
C GLU A 124 -13.55 28.17 -6.25
N ARG A 125 -14.84 28.46 -6.03
CA ARG A 125 -15.77 27.55 -5.37
C ARG A 125 -16.96 27.27 -6.27
N LEU A 126 -17.46 26.04 -6.19
CA LEU A 126 -18.67 25.61 -6.89
C LEU A 126 -19.61 24.92 -5.90
N ALA A 127 -20.85 25.42 -5.84
CA ALA A 127 -21.94 24.80 -5.08
C ALA A 127 -22.92 24.13 -6.05
N VAL A 128 -23.31 22.89 -5.77
CA VAL A 128 -24.33 22.18 -6.55
C VAL A 128 -25.62 22.15 -5.75
N ALA A 129 -26.56 23.03 -6.07
CA ALA A 129 -27.84 23.14 -5.38
C ALA A 129 -28.85 22.16 -5.99
N VAL A 130 -29.25 21.15 -5.21
CA VAL A 130 -30.30 20.19 -5.61
C VAL A 130 -31.62 20.62 -4.98
N SER A 131 -32.57 21.10 -5.79
CA SER A 131 -33.81 21.68 -5.29
C SER A 131 -34.89 20.65 -4.94
N ALA A 132 -34.90 19.50 -5.62
CA ALA A 132 -35.84 18.40 -5.37
C ALA A 132 -35.13 17.07 -5.62
N PRO A 133 -34.50 16.48 -4.57
CA PRO A 133 -33.78 15.23 -4.74
C PRO A 133 -34.74 14.08 -5.01
N ALA A 134 -34.54 13.39 -6.14
CA ALA A 134 -35.26 12.15 -6.45
C ALA A 134 -34.68 10.98 -5.63
N ASP A 135 -35.49 9.94 -5.40
CA ASP A 135 -35.01 8.71 -4.77
C ASP A 135 -33.90 8.07 -5.61
N GLY A 136 -32.79 7.70 -4.96
CA GLY A 136 -31.62 7.14 -5.64
C GLY A 136 -30.86 8.12 -6.53
N LEU A 137 -31.04 9.44 -6.35
CA LEU A 137 -30.30 10.46 -7.08
C LEU A 137 -28.78 10.36 -6.82
N VAL A 138 -28.01 10.24 -7.90
CA VAL A 138 -26.56 10.30 -7.92
C VAL A 138 -26.14 11.53 -8.68
N VAL A 139 -25.45 12.45 -7.98
CA VAL A 139 -24.84 13.64 -8.58
C VAL A 139 -23.35 13.37 -8.77
N ARG A 140 -22.81 13.74 -9.93
CA ARG A 140 -21.38 13.63 -10.25
C ARG A 140 -20.82 14.98 -10.68
N ARG A 141 -19.57 15.24 -10.31
CA ARG A 141 -18.75 16.36 -10.80
C ARG A 141 -17.51 15.79 -11.48
N ASN A 142 -17.38 16.00 -12.79
CA ASN A 142 -16.31 15.44 -13.62
C ASN A 142 -16.18 13.91 -13.46
N GLY A 143 -17.32 13.20 -13.40
CA GLY A 143 -17.38 11.74 -13.22
C GLY A 143 -17.26 11.25 -11.77
N ALA A 144 -16.76 12.07 -10.83
CA ALA A 144 -16.69 11.70 -9.41
C ALA A 144 -18.02 11.94 -8.70
N VAL A 145 -18.49 10.98 -7.91
CA VAL A 145 -19.75 11.10 -7.14
C VAL A 145 -19.59 12.20 -6.08
N LEU A 146 -20.57 13.10 -6.04
CA LEU A 146 -20.68 14.15 -5.04
C LEU A 146 -21.57 13.66 -3.91
N ASP A 147 -21.02 13.58 -2.71
CA ASP A 147 -21.76 13.19 -1.50
C ASP A 147 -22.98 14.08 -1.28
N ALA A 148 -24.10 13.48 -0.85
CA ALA A 148 -25.36 14.20 -0.66
C ALA A 148 -25.25 15.30 0.42
N GLY A 149 -24.43 15.09 1.45
CA GLY A 149 -24.14 16.10 2.47
C GLY A 149 -23.32 17.29 1.94
N ALA A 150 -22.72 17.15 0.76
CA ALA A 150 -21.97 18.22 0.11
C ALA A 150 -22.81 19.03 -0.90
N TRP A 151 -24.06 18.66 -1.14
CA TRP A 151 -24.97 19.44 -1.99
C TRP A 151 -25.24 20.81 -1.36
N GLY A 152 -25.17 21.87 -2.18
CA GLY A 152 -25.29 23.26 -1.76
C GLY A 152 -24.04 23.85 -1.08
N ALA A 153 -23.10 23.03 -0.64
CA ALA A 153 -21.87 23.52 -0.01
C ALA A 153 -20.93 24.17 -1.05
N PRO A 154 -20.30 25.31 -0.75
CA PRO A 154 -19.37 25.99 -1.65
C PRO A 154 -18.01 25.29 -1.64
N LEU A 155 -17.89 24.21 -2.41
CA LEU A 155 -16.67 23.39 -2.44
C LEU A 155 -15.59 24.00 -3.32
N PRO A 156 -14.31 23.98 -2.88
CA PRO A 156 -13.20 24.35 -3.75
C PRO A 156 -13.16 23.53 -5.05
N VAL A 157 -12.87 24.21 -6.15
CA VAL A 157 -12.65 23.63 -7.47
C VAL A 157 -11.47 24.29 -8.16
N ASP A 158 -10.81 23.54 -9.03
CA ASP A 158 -9.76 24.12 -9.87
C ASP A 158 -10.38 25.05 -10.94
N PRO A 159 -9.66 26.07 -11.39
CA PRO A 159 -10.12 26.92 -12.48
C PRO A 159 -10.45 26.13 -13.76
N GLY A 160 -11.43 26.62 -14.51
CA GLY A 160 -11.92 26.01 -15.76
C GLY A 160 -13.36 25.50 -15.69
N LYS A 161 -13.66 24.56 -16.60
CA LYS A 161 -14.98 23.96 -16.77
C LYS A 161 -15.15 22.72 -15.89
N HIS A 162 -16.32 22.57 -15.30
CA HIS A 162 -16.75 21.38 -14.57
C HIS A 162 -18.05 20.85 -15.13
N ARG A 163 -18.07 19.57 -15.48
CA ARG A 163 -19.27 18.85 -15.88
C ARG A 163 -20.00 18.37 -14.63
N ILE A 164 -21.24 18.82 -14.46
CA ILE A 164 -22.15 18.36 -13.41
C ILE A 164 -23.18 17.45 -14.06
N GLU A 165 -23.32 16.25 -13.52
CA GLU A 165 -24.25 15.24 -14.03
C GLU A 165 -25.14 14.74 -12.90
N ALA A 166 -26.39 14.44 -13.21
CA ALA A 166 -27.33 13.90 -12.24
C ALA A 166 -28.15 12.79 -12.88
N THR A 167 -28.23 11.65 -12.20
CA THR A 167 -28.96 10.47 -12.66
C THR A 167 -29.75 9.87 -11.51
N ALA A 168 -30.98 9.46 -11.76
CA ALA A 168 -31.79 8.71 -10.80
C ALA A 168 -32.59 7.61 -11.54
N PRO A 169 -32.94 6.49 -10.87
CA PRO A 169 -33.80 5.48 -11.47
C PRO A 169 -35.13 6.06 -11.96
N GLY A 170 -35.56 5.69 -13.17
CA GLY A 170 -36.81 6.18 -13.76
C GLY A 170 -36.80 7.64 -14.21
N LYS A 171 -35.66 8.33 -14.14
CA LYS A 171 -35.50 9.74 -14.54
C LYS A 171 -34.58 9.89 -15.74
N LYS A 172 -34.80 10.93 -16.55
CA LYS A 172 -33.84 11.31 -17.61
C LYS A 172 -32.55 11.86 -16.98
N PRO A 173 -31.37 11.52 -17.53
CA PRO A 173 -30.11 12.06 -17.04
C PRO A 173 -30.01 13.57 -17.33
N PHE A 174 -29.51 14.33 -16.36
CA PHE A 174 -29.21 15.75 -16.49
C PHE A 174 -27.70 15.96 -16.60
N SER A 175 -27.26 16.88 -17.45
CA SER A 175 -25.85 17.25 -17.61
C SER A 175 -25.72 18.74 -17.93
N VAL A 176 -24.79 19.43 -17.26
CA VAL A 176 -24.47 20.84 -17.52
C VAL A 176 -22.97 21.08 -17.33
N GLU A 177 -22.40 21.98 -18.14
CA GLU A 177 -21.04 22.48 -17.93
C GLU A 177 -21.08 23.81 -17.19
N ALA A 178 -20.46 23.85 -16.02
CA ALA A 178 -20.29 25.06 -15.22
C ALA A 178 -18.88 25.63 -15.41
N GLN A 179 -18.78 26.92 -15.71
CA GLN A 179 -17.52 27.64 -15.80
C GLN A 179 -17.29 28.38 -14.49
N THR A 180 -16.09 28.25 -13.94
CA THR A 180 -15.65 29.00 -12.75
C THR A 180 -15.48 30.49 -13.06
N ALA A 181 -15.67 31.35 -12.05
CA ALA A 181 -15.87 32.80 -12.22
C ALA A 181 -14.66 33.67 -11.82
N GLY A 182 -13.50 33.05 -11.58
CA GLY A 182 -12.25 33.69 -11.19
C GLY A 182 -11.95 33.61 -9.69
N PRO A 183 -10.76 34.06 -9.28
CA PRO A 183 -10.24 33.89 -7.92
C PRO A 183 -11.20 34.34 -6.82
N GLY A 184 -11.42 33.47 -5.83
CA GLY A 184 -12.27 33.74 -4.67
C GLY A 184 -13.78 33.82 -4.95
N LYS A 185 -14.22 33.55 -6.19
CA LYS A 185 -15.64 33.58 -6.56
C LYS A 185 -16.33 32.24 -6.31
N LEU A 186 -17.62 32.32 -6.05
CA LEU A 186 -18.53 31.18 -5.93
C LEU A 186 -19.46 31.15 -7.15
N VAL A 187 -19.57 29.96 -7.77
CA VAL A 187 -20.57 29.66 -8.78
C VAL A 187 -21.55 28.63 -8.23
N THR A 188 -22.85 28.89 -8.35
CA THR A 188 -23.89 27.95 -7.94
C THR A 188 -24.54 27.33 -9.17
N VAL A 189 -24.55 26.00 -9.24
CA VAL A 189 -25.21 25.22 -10.28
C VAL A 189 -26.47 24.61 -9.69
N ALA A 190 -27.63 24.98 -10.22
CA ALA A 190 -28.89 24.40 -9.82
C ALA A 190 -29.16 23.12 -10.63
N ILE A 191 -29.43 22.01 -9.94
CA ILE A 191 -29.98 20.79 -10.53
C ILE A 191 -31.50 20.85 -10.34
N PRO A 192 -32.28 21.04 -11.42
CA PRO A 192 -33.73 21.07 -11.34
C PRO A 192 -34.28 19.67 -11.00
N PRO A 193 -35.56 19.56 -10.60
CA PRO A 193 -36.23 18.26 -10.50
C PRO A 193 -36.06 17.48 -11.81
N LEU A 194 -35.57 16.24 -11.74
CA LEU A 194 -35.35 15.44 -12.94
C LEU A 194 -36.70 15.01 -13.54
N GLU A 195 -36.82 15.18 -14.86
CA GLU A 195 -37.96 14.70 -15.63
C GLU A 195 -38.04 13.17 -15.58
N ASP A 196 -39.26 12.64 -15.53
CA ASP A 196 -39.49 11.20 -15.66
C ASP A 196 -39.07 10.71 -17.05
N ASP A 197 -38.45 9.54 -17.09
CA ASP A 197 -38.16 8.83 -18.33
C ASP A 197 -39.27 7.78 -18.59
N PRO A 198 -40.22 8.07 -19.49
CA PRO A 198 -41.29 7.13 -19.82
C PRO A 198 -40.76 5.82 -20.43
N ALA A 199 -39.55 5.79 -21.00
CA ALA A 199 -38.93 4.57 -21.52
C ALA A 199 -38.40 3.67 -20.38
N ALA A 200 -37.92 4.25 -19.27
CA ALA A 200 -37.47 3.51 -18.10
C ALA A 200 -38.63 2.86 -17.33
N LEU A 201 -39.81 3.50 -17.31
CA LEU A 201 -41.04 2.95 -16.74
C LEU A 201 -41.63 1.80 -17.59
N GLY A 202 -41.40 1.81 -18.91
CA GLY A 202 -41.79 0.73 -19.82
C GLY A 202 -40.85 -0.48 -19.77
N ALA A 203 -39.56 -0.29 -19.50
CA ALA A 203 -38.57 -1.37 -19.43
C ALA A 203 -38.74 -2.28 -18.20
N SER A 204 -39.35 -1.78 -17.11
CA SER A 204 -39.70 -2.60 -15.94
C SER A 204 -40.97 -3.44 -16.15
N ALA A 205 -41.78 -3.16 -17.17
CA ALA A 205 -43.02 -3.87 -17.48
C ALA A 205 -42.93 -4.80 -18.70
N ALA A 206 -41.84 -4.71 -19.50
CA ALA A 206 -41.71 -5.41 -20.78
C ALA A 206 -40.65 -6.52 -20.83
N ALA A 207 -40.13 -6.97 -19.69
CA ALA A 207 -39.37 -8.23 -19.62
C ALA A 207 -40.29 -9.35 -19.11
N PRO A 208 -40.72 -10.32 -19.96
CA PRO A 208 -41.42 -11.49 -19.47
C PRO A 208 -40.49 -12.30 -18.56
N PRO A 209 -40.97 -12.83 -17.41
CA PRO A 209 -40.23 -13.84 -16.68
C PRO A 209 -40.07 -15.05 -17.59
N GLN A 210 -38.84 -15.33 -18.03
CA GLN A 210 -38.57 -16.54 -18.78
C GLN A 210 -38.92 -17.75 -17.88
N PRO A 211 -39.76 -18.69 -18.34
CA PRO A 211 -40.05 -19.91 -17.60
C PRO A 211 -38.77 -20.72 -17.42
N GLY A 212 -38.54 -21.18 -16.19
CA GLY A 212 -37.41 -22.06 -15.86
C GLY A 212 -37.40 -23.31 -16.73
N GLY A 213 -36.34 -23.46 -17.52
CA GLY A 213 -35.99 -24.71 -18.18
C GLY A 213 -35.36 -25.71 -17.19
N PRO A 214 -35.58 -27.02 -17.34
CA PRO A 214 -35.04 -28.04 -16.43
C PRO A 214 -33.51 -28.12 -16.43
N PRO A 215 -32.88 -28.59 -15.33
CA PRO A 215 -31.43 -28.74 -15.26
C PRO A 215 -30.99 -29.96 -16.08
N ALA A 216 -30.38 -29.72 -17.25
CA ALA A 216 -29.70 -30.76 -18.01
C ALA A 216 -28.23 -30.85 -17.56
N ALA A 217 -27.92 -31.96 -16.89
CA ALA A 217 -26.57 -32.40 -16.59
C ALA A 217 -25.72 -32.50 -17.87
N GLY A 218 -24.53 -31.91 -17.83
CA GLY A 218 -23.57 -31.92 -18.94
C GLY A 218 -22.12 -31.78 -18.44
N ARG A 219 -21.63 -32.85 -17.81
CA ARG A 219 -20.24 -33.32 -17.73
C ARG A 219 -19.12 -32.27 -17.76
N SER A 220 -18.57 -32.05 -16.56
CA SER A 220 -17.18 -31.64 -16.32
C SER A 220 -16.18 -32.46 -17.14
N GLY A 221 -15.33 -31.76 -17.89
CA GLY A 221 -14.17 -32.28 -18.59
C GLY A 221 -13.07 -31.22 -18.55
N ALA A 222 -12.10 -31.43 -17.67
CA ALA A 222 -10.92 -30.59 -17.47
C ALA A 222 -9.83 -30.84 -18.53
N ALA A 223 -9.16 -29.75 -18.97
CA ALA A 223 -7.74 -29.66 -19.39
C ALA A 223 -7.56 -28.30 -20.12
N GLY A 224 -6.55 -27.46 -19.90
CA GLY A 224 -5.34 -27.63 -19.09
C GLY A 224 -4.77 -26.28 -18.66
N ALA A 225 -4.53 -26.17 -17.35
CA ALA A 225 -3.51 -25.30 -16.79
C ALA A 225 -2.26 -26.17 -16.59
N GLY A 226 -1.22 -25.90 -17.38
CA GLY A 226 0.09 -26.50 -17.20
C GLY A 226 0.77 -25.86 -15.99
N ALA A 227 0.49 -26.37 -14.79
CA ALA A 227 1.39 -26.30 -13.65
C ALA A 227 2.00 -27.69 -13.49
N GLY A 228 3.18 -27.89 -14.09
CA GLY A 228 4.02 -29.03 -13.77
C GLY A 228 4.49 -28.89 -12.33
N GLY A 229 4.14 -29.86 -11.49
CA GLY A 229 4.83 -30.09 -10.23
C GLY A 229 6.21 -30.68 -10.48
N ASP A 230 7.05 -30.67 -9.45
CA ASP A 230 7.96 -31.78 -9.19
C ASP A 230 8.37 -31.77 -7.71
N ASP A 231 8.19 -32.94 -7.10
CA ASP A 231 8.70 -33.35 -5.81
C ASP A 231 10.24 -33.42 -5.82
N GLY A 232 10.88 -32.72 -4.88
CA GLY A 232 12.35 -32.72 -4.73
C GLY A 232 12.77 -32.45 -3.30
N GLY A 233 12.80 -33.52 -2.49
CA GLY A 233 13.05 -33.50 -1.05
C GLY A 233 14.40 -32.92 -0.62
N ALA A 234 14.42 -32.34 0.59
CA ALA A 234 15.55 -31.93 1.46
C ALA A 234 16.70 -31.06 0.87
N SER A 235 17.15 -31.34 -0.35
CA SER A 235 18.22 -30.68 -1.11
C SER A 235 17.84 -29.26 -1.56
N THR A 236 16.62 -29.06 -2.07
CA THR A 236 16.12 -27.75 -2.51
C THR A 236 15.98 -26.78 -1.35
N ARG A 237 15.57 -27.28 -0.17
CA ARG A 237 15.40 -26.47 1.04
C ARG A 237 16.74 -26.03 1.64
N ARG A 238 17.76 -26.89 1.59
CA ARG A 238 19.14 -26.55 1.99
C ARG A 238 19.76 -25.51 1.05
N THR A 239 19.53 -25.65 -0.26
CA THR A 239 19.98 -24.67 -1.25
C THR A 239 19.33 -23.30 -1.01
N LEU A 240 18.03 -23.27 -0.72
CA LEU A 240 17.33 -22.04 -0.34
C LEU A 240 17.86 -21.42 0.97
N ALA A 241 18.27 -22.24 1.94
CA ALA A 241 18.89 -21.75 3.18
C ALA A 241 20.27 -21.10 2.94
N PHE A 242 21.10 -21.68 2.06
CA PHE A 242 22.39 -21.09 1.69
C PHE A 242 22.23 -19.81 0.85
N VAL A 243 21.25 -19.76 -0.06
CA VAL A 243 20.96 -18.55 -0.84
C VAL A 243 20.45 -17.43 0.07
N ALA A 244 19.51 -17.72 0.97
CA ALA A 244 19.00 -16.74 1.94
C ALA A 244 20.10 -16.24 2.89
N GLY A 245 20.92 -17.16 3.43
CA GLY A 245 22.05 -16.82 4.28
C GLY A 245 23.14 -16.02 3.56
N GLY A 246 23.46 -16.37 2.30
CA GLY A 246 24.45 -15.67 1.48
C GLY A 246 24.05 -14.23 1.15
N VAL A 247 22.77 -14.01 0.80
CA VAL A 247 22.22 -12.66 0.61
C VAL A 247 22.26 -11.87 1.92
N GLY A 248 21.98 -12.51 3.05
CA GLY A 248 22.10 -11.92 4.38
C GLY A 248 23.51 -11.37 4.67
N VAL A 249 24.55 -12.19 4.45
CA VAL A 249 25.94 -11.78 4.66
C VAL A 249 26.36 -10.65 3.72
N ALA A 250 26.00 -10.74 2.43
CA ALA A 250 26.29 -9.69 1.45
C ALA A 250 25.63 -8.34 1.82
N GLY A 251 24.41 -8.38 2.36
CA GLY A 251 23.71 -7.21 2.88
C GLY A 251 24.43 -6.55 4.05
N VAL A 252 24.90 -7.35 5.02
CA VAL A 252 25.65 -6.84 6.19
C VAL A 252 27.00 -6.25 5.78
N VAL A 253 27.74 -6.89 4.86
CA VAL A 253 29.02 -6.36 4.36
C VAL A 253 28.80 -5.03 3.63
N THR A 254 27.83 -4.98 2.73
CA THR A 254 27.52 -3.76 1.98
C THR A 254 27.03 -2.65 2.92
N GLY A 255 26.14 -2.99 3.87
CA GLY A 255 25.66 -2.07 4.89
C GLY A 255 26.81 -1.47 5.71
N SER A 256 27.75 -2.30 6.14
CA SER A 256 28.91 -1.88 6.93
C SER A 256 29.85 -0.94 6.14
N ILE A 257 30.11 -1.22 4.87
CA ILE A 257 30.93 -0.34 4.00
C ILE A 257 30.28 1.04 3.87
N PHE A 258 28.98 1.09 3.56
CA PHE A 258 28.27 2.35 3.42
C PHE A 258 28.13 3.09 4.75
N GLY A 259 28.03 2.39 5.88
CA GLY A 259 28.05 2.99 7.22
C GLY A 259 29.38 3.68 7.54
N LEU A 260 30.51 3.05 7.21
CA LEU A 260 31.83 3.66 7.36
C LEU A 260 32.03 4.88 6.46
N ILE A 261 31.55 4.81 5.21
CA ILE A 261 31.60 5.95 4.27
C ILE A 261 30.71 7.10 4.77
N ALA A 262 29.52 6.80 5.29
CA ALA A 262 28.62 7.79 5.85
C ALA A 262 29.28 8.53 7.02
N GLY A 263 29.85 7.80 7.98
CA GLY A 263 30.58 8.38 9.11
C GLY A 263 31.79 9.22 8.68
N ALA A 264 32.60 8.70 7.74
CA ALA A 264 33.78 9.41 7.25
C ALA A 264 33.43 10.72 6.52
N ARG A 265 32.33 10.75 5.77
CA ARG A 265 31.85 11.97 5.08
C ARG A 265 31.20 12.96 6.03
N TRP A 266 30.47 12.46 7.02
CA TRP A 266 29.89 13.29 8.08
C TRP A 266 30.99 14.01 8.88
N ASN A 267 32.02 13.27 9.32
CA ASN A 267 33.14 13.84 10.06
C ASN A 267 33.90 14.87 9.22
N ARG A 268 34.20 14.56 7.95
CA ARG A 268 34.85 15.53 7.04
C ARG A 268 34.02 16.80 6.84
N ALA A 269 32.70 16.70 6.80
CA ALA A 269 31.84 17.88 6.74
C ALA A 269 32.00 18.73 8.00
N GLN A 270 31.94 18.11 9.19
CA GLN A 270 32.01 18.85 10.45
C GLN A 270 33.39 19.41 10.77
N ASP A 271 34.45 18.68 10.43
CA ASP A 271 35.82 19.08 10.77
C ASP A 271 36.36 20.19 9.83
N GLU A 272 35.97 20.16 8.54
CA GLU A 272 36.59 21.01 7.51
C GLU A 272 35.66 22.09 6.95
N HIS A 273 34.34 21.87 7.01
CA HIS A 273 33.37 22.66 6.22
C HIS A 273 32.20 23.24 7.01
N CYS A 274 32.13 22.99 8.32
CA CYS A 274 31.08 23.50 9.19
C CYS A 274 31.66 24.25 10.39
N ARG A 275 31.16 25.46 10.63
CA ARG A 275 31.53 26.29 11.79
C ARG A 275 30.79 25.87 13.07
N THR A 276 29.60 25.35 12.91
CA THR A 276 28.76 24.75 13.96
C THR A 276 28.03 23.54 13.37
N GLU A 277 27.32 22.76 14.17
CA GLU A 277 26.58 21.58 13.68
C GLU A 277 25.57 21.88 12.55
N THR A 278 25.11 23.13 12.44
CA THR A 278 24.05 23.55 11.51
C THR A 278 24.49 24.62 10.50
N LEU A 279 25.69 25.18 10.64
CA LEU A 279 26.20 26.24 9.78
C LEU A 279 27.41 25.76 8.98
N CYS A 280 27.13 25.32 7.74
CA CYS A 280 28.09 24.74 6.82
C CYS A 280 28.22 25.58 5.54
N ASP A 281 29.38 25.50 4.88
CA ASP A 281 29.55 25.98 3.51
C ASP A 281 28.89 25.02 2.49
N ASP A 282 28.82 25.41 1.21
CA ASP A 282 28.20 24.60 0.15
C ASP A 282 28.82 23.20 0.03
N ARG A 283 30.13 23.09 0.32
CA ARG A 283 30.85 21.82 0.26
C ARG A 283 30.47 20.93 1.44
N GLY A 284 30.35 21.49 2.64
CA GLY A 284 29.87 20.82 3.84
C GLY A 284 28.44 20.32 3.69
N VAL A 285 27.54 21.13 3.11
CA VAL A 285 26.16 20.69 2.80
C VAL A 285 26.16 19.49 1.85
N SER A 286 26.99 19.52 0.80
CA SER A 286 27.10 18.39 -0.14
C SER A 286 27.62 17.11 0.53
N LEU A 287 28.60 17.23 1.45
CA LEU A 287 29.16 16.09 2.19
C LEU A 287 28.16 15.52 3.20
N VAL A 288 27.35 16.37 3.84
CA VAL A 288 26.25 15.95 4.74
C VAL A 288 25.17 15.21 3.96
N ASP A 289 24.78 15.68 2.78
CA ASP A 289 23.79 15.00 1.95
C ASP A 289 24.32 13.66 1.40
N ASP A 290 25.59 13.62 1.01
CA ASP A 290 26.26 12.37 0.62
C ASP A 290 26.39 11.39 1.79
N ALA A 291 26.63 11.87 3.01
CA ALA A 291 26.64 11.06 4.22
C ALA A 291 25.25 10.50 4.52
N LYS A 292 24.18 11.30 4.36
CA LYS A 292 22.79 10.83 4.53
C LYS A 292 22.43 9.76 3.52
N ARG A 293 22.81 9.92 2.24
CA ARG A 293 22.58 8.91 1.20
C ARG A 293 23.32 7.60 1.50
N ALA A 294 24.58 7.69 1.92
CA ALA A 294 25.35 6.52 2.35
C ALA A 294 24.75 5.86 3.61
N ALA A 295 24.25 6.64 4.57
CA ALA A 295 23.59 6.12 5.76
C ALA A 295 22.26 5.41 5.42
N THR A 296 21.48 5.92 4.48
CA THR A 296 20.27 5.24 3.99
C THR A 296 20.62 3.89 3.35
N LEU A 297 21.65 3.83 2.50
CA LEU A 297 22.13 2.58 1.90
C LEU A 297 22.66 1.61 2.96
N SER A 298 23.35 2.11 3.98
CA SER A 298 23.80 1.34 5.14
C SER A 298 22.63 0.70 5.87
N ASN A 299 21.60 1.48 6.20
CA ASN A 299 20.42 1.01 6.92
C ASN A 299 19.65 -0.06 6.13
N ILE A 300 19.45 0.16 4.83
CA ILE A 300 18.84 -0.84 3.95
C ILE A 300 19.67 -2.13 3.95
N GLY A 301 20.99 -2.02 3.83
CA GLY A 301 21.90 -3.16 3.86
C GLY A 301 21.81 -3.96 5.17
N PHE A 302 21.76 -3.30 6.32
CA PHE A 302 21.61 -3.97 7.62
C PHE A 302 20.23 -4.59 7.82
N VAL A 303 19.15 -3.96 7.35
CA VAL A 303 17.80 -4.53 7.43
C VAL A 303 17.69 -5.77 6.55
N VAL A 304 18.07 -5.67 5.27
CA VAL A 304 18.07 -6.81 4.33
C VAL A 304 19.00 -7.91 4.83
N GLY A 305 20.20 -7.53 5.27
CA GLY A 305 21.19 -8.44 5.81
C GLY A 305 20.70 -9.19 7.06
N GLY A 306 20.12 -8.46 8.01
CA GLY A 306 19.58 -9.01 9.25
C GLY A 306 18.39 -9.94 9.02
N VAL A 307 17.44 -9.55 8.16
CA VAL A 307 16.29 -10.40 7.80
C VAL A 307 16.75 -11.65 7.06
N GLY A 308 17.66 -11.51 6.09
CA GLY A 308 18.22 -12.65 5.35
C GLY A 308 18.97 -13.63 6.25
N LEU A 309 19.76 -13.13 7.20
CA LEU A 309 20.44 -13.96 8.20
C LEU A 309 19.44 -14.68 9.12
N ALA A 310 18.44 -13.97 9.65
CA ALA A 310 17.44 -14.58 10.54
C ALA A 310 16.62 -15.67 9.81
N ALA A 311 16.17 -15.40 8.58
CA ALA A 311 15.45 -16.36 7.76
C ALA A 311 16.33 -17.56 7.36
N GLY A 312 17.59 -17.31 6.97
CA GLY A 312 18.56 -18.36 6.66
C GLY A 312 18.82 -19.28 7.86
N VAL A 313 19.01 -18.72 9.06
CA VAL A 313 19.19 -19.48 10.31
C VAL A 313 17.93 -20.28 10.65
N ALA A 314 16.73 -19.68 10.56
CA ALA A 314 15.48 -20.37 10.83
C ALA A 314 15.25 -21.56 9.87
N LEU A 315 15.52 -21.36 8.58
CA LEU A 315 15.43 -22.42 7.56
C LEU A 315 16.49 -23.50 7.77
N PHE A 316 17.71 -23.13 8.16
CA PHE A 316 18.77 -24.09 8.47
C PHE A 316 18.40 -24.95 9.69
N VAL A 317 17.94 -24.34 10.78
CA VAL A 317 17.56 -25.05 12.01
C VAL A 317 16.36 -25.98 11.79
N THR A 318 15.34 -25.52 11.07
CA THR A 318 14.17 -26.35 10.76
C THR A 318 14.48 -27.47 9.77
N SER A 319 15.51 -27.31 8.93
CA SER A 319 15.97 -28.38 8.04
C SER A 319 16.68 -29.53 8.76
N LEU A 320 17.03 -29.37 10.04
CA LEU A 320 17.66 -30.40 10.86
C LEU A 320 16.63 -31.37 11.51
N GLY A 321 15.32 -31.12 11.32
CA GLY A 321 14.25 -31.70 12.13
C GLY A 321 13.42 -32.85 11.57
N ASP A 322 13.74 -33.45 10.41
CA ASP A 322 12.96 -34.57 9.85
C ASP A 322 13.78 -35.88 9.80
N ALA A 323 13.86 -36.55 10.95
CA ALA A 323 13.99 -38.01 11.02
C ALA A 323 12.80 -38.54 11.81
N GLN A 324 11.67 -38.81 11.13
CA GLN A 324 10.55 -39.51 11.76
C GLN A 324 11.02 -40.92 12.16
N PRO A 325 10.87 -41.36 13.42
CA PRO A 325 11.12 -42.75 13.78
C PRO A 325 10.08 -43.62 13.06
N ALA A 326 10.54 -44.62 12.30
CA ALA A 326 9.66 -45.59 11.65
C ALA A 326 8.75 -46.24 12.72
N ALA A 327 7.44 -46.04 12.61
CA ALA A 327 6.50 -46.65 13.54
C ALA A 327 6.46 -48.17 13.28
N ALA A 328 7.01 -48.95 14.20
CA ALA A 328 6.97 -50.41 14.13
C ALA A 328 5.52 -50.89 14.10
N ARG A 329 5.10 -51.55 13.02
CA ARG A 329 3.78 -52.19 12.92
C ARG A 329 3.89 -53.66 13.26
N ILE A 330 3.11 -54.08 14.24
CA ILE A 330 2.91 -55.48 14.61
C ILE A 330 1.58 -55.93 14.02
N VAL A 331 1.60 -57.01 13.24
CA VAL A 331 0.42 -57.64 12.65
C VAL A 331 0.26 -59.04 13.25
N VAL A 332 -0.94 -59.36 13.71
CA VAL A 332 -1.29 -60.67 14.25
C VAL A 332 -2.18 -61.40 13.25
N THR A 333 -1.78 -62.58 12.82
CA THR A 333 -2.51 -63.39 11.85
C THR A 333 -2.93 -64.73 12.47
N PRO A 334 -4.23 -65.08 12.48
CA PRO A 334 -4.67 -66.40 12.89
C PRO A 334 -4.32 -67.45 11.84
N ALA A 335 -3.95 -68.65 12.29
CA ALA A 335 -3.74 -69.82 11.45
C ALA A 335 -4.53 -71.00 12.04
N VAL A 336 -5.22 -71.75 11.20
CA VAL A 336 -5.99 -72.93 11.59
C VAL A 336 -5.45 -74.12 10.81
N GLY A 337 -5.03 -75.17 11.53
CA GLY A 337 -4.57 -76.42 10.96
C GLY A 337 -5.40 -77.61 11.44
N ALA A 338 -5.25 -78.76 10.78
CA ALA A 338 -6.05 -79.95 11.05
C ALA A 338 -5.94 -80.49 12.50
N ASN A 339 -4.91 -80.08 13.26
CA ASN A 339 -4.70 -80.48 14.65
C ASN A 339 -4.87 -79.32 15.67
N GLY A 340 -5.47 -78.19 15.26
CA GLY A 340 -5.74 -77.03 16.12
C GLY A 340 -5.40 -75.68 15.47
N GLY A 341 -5.84 -74.57 16.10
CA GLY A 341 -5.58 -73.20 15.65
C GLY A 341 -4.62 -72.43 16.55
N GLY A 342 -3.93 -71.43 16.00
CA GLY A 342 -3.00 -70.53 16.70
C GLY A 342 -2.94 -69.13 16.10
N LEU A 343 -2.17 -68.23 16.71
CA LEU A 343 -1.94 -66.85 16.24
C LEU A 343 -0.43 -66.63 16.02
N GLY A 344 -0.04 -66.15 14.84
CA GLY A 344 1.31 -65.68 14.54
C GLY A 344 1.40 -64.16 14.68
N ILE A 345 2.47 -63.65 15.28
CA ILE A 345 2.73 -62.22 15.42
C ILE A 345 3.98 -61.86 14.61
N HIS A 346 3.86 -60.91 13.69
CA HIS A 346 4.96 -60.43 12.88
C HIS A 346 5.14 -58.92 13.06
N GLY A 347 6.38 -58.48 13.31
CA GLY A 347 6.76 -57.08 13.37
C GLY A 347 7.74 -56.73 12.27
N ARG A 348 7.61 -55.54 11.68
CA ARG A 348 8.65 -54.95 10.85
C ARG A 348 9.23 -53.76 11.62
N PHE A 349 10.48 -53.92 12.02
CA PHE A 349 11.26 -52.94 12.78
C PHE A 349 12.13 -52.12 11.83
#